data_AF-A0A962UYM4-F1
#
_entry.id   AF-A0A962UYM4-F1
#
_cell.length_a   1.000
_cell.length_b   1.000
_cell.length_c   1.000
_cell.angle_alpha   90.00
_cell.angle_beta   90.00
_cell.angle_gamma   90.00
#
_symmetry.space_group_name_H-M   'P 1'
#
loop_
_entity.id
_entity.type
_entity.pdbx_description
1 polymer ?
#
loop_
_entity_poly.entity_id
_entity_poly.type
_entity_poly.pdbx_seq_one_letter_code
_entity_poly.pdbx_strand_id
1 'polypeptide(L)'
;MSSMINTLLRTVMALSLVFSIAASAQDAAKEETPEPVTTANAEISVEELSFLLKPLTQDELKVEVEGWIGVLKDKVTAISAAQIKALSAEGAAKEQALETVNQLQEERTVLIDRVNRAIEA
;
A
#
# COMPACT_ATOMS: atom_id res chain seq x y z
N MET A 1 43.42 31.18 49.31
CA MET A 1 43.31 30.27 48.14
C MET A 1 41.87 29.94 47.72
N SER A 2 40.84 30.56 48.33
CA SER A 2 39.43 30.33 47.98
C SER A 2 38.94 31.06 46.72
N SER A 3 39.76 31.92 46.12
CA SER A 3 39.39 32.72 44.94
C SER A 3 39.74 32.08 43.60
N MET A 4 40.59 31.04 43.56
CA MET A 4 40.95 30.35 42.30
C MET A 4 39.96 29.23 41.96
N ILE A 5 39.36 28.59 42.97
CA ILE A 5 38.36 27.52 42.80
C ILE A 5 37.04 28.08 42.25
N ASN A 6 36.64 29.28 42.67
CA ASN A 6 35.37 29.89 42.24
C ASN A 6 35.40 30.46 40.80
N THR A 7 36.59 30.71 40.26
CA THR A 7 36.79 31.17 38.88
C THR A 7 36.80 29.99 37.90
N LEU A 8 37.42 28.87 38.29
CA LEU A 8 37.40 27.61 37.53
C LEU A 8 36.01 26.95 37.49
N LEU A 9 35.19 27.11 38.53
CA LEU A 9 33.82 26.59 38.54
C LEU A 9 32.85 27.43 37.68
N ARG A 10 33.16 28.72 37.45
CA ARG A 10 32.33 29.61 36.62
C ARG A 10 32.59 29.48 35.13
N THR A 11 33.82 29.15 34.71
CA THR A 11 34.13 28.95 33.29
C THR A 11 33.60 27.63 32.73
N VAL A 12 33.50 26.58 33.56
CA VAL A 12 32.88 25.31 33.13
C VAL A 12 31.37 25.48 32.90
N MET A 13 30.70 26.35 33.68
CA MET A 13 29.25 26.57 33.54
C MET A 13 28.88 27.47 32.35
N ALA A 14 29.83 28.20 31.75
CA ALA A 14 29.59 29.05 30.59
C ALA A 14 29.83 28.35 29.24
N LEU A 15 30.53 27.21 29.22
CA LEU A 15 30.77 26.46 27.98
C LEU A 15 29.64 25.46 27.65
N SER A 16 28.76 25.18 28.61
CA SER A 16 27.62 24.26 28.42
C SER A 16 26.36 24.93 27.86
N LEU A 17 26.39 26.24 27.57
CA LEU A 17 25.17 27.00 27.24
C LEU A 17 25.02 27.37 25.76
N VAL A 18 25.89 26.91 24.87
CA VAL A 18 25.85 27.29 23.44
C VAL A 18 25.44 26.13 22.50
N PHE A 19 25.20 24.92 23.01
CA PHE A 19 24.89 23.76 22.15
C PHE A 19 23.39 23.37 22.07
N SER A 20 22.48 24.15 22.65
CA SER A 20 21.07 23.72 22.80
C SER A 20 20.04 24.49 21.97
N ILE A 21 20.43 25.13 20.86
CA ILE A 21 19.44 25.75 19.95
C ILE A 21 19.73 25.33 18.50
N ALA A 22 19.44 24.06 18.22
CA ALA A 22 19.07 23.59 16.89
C ALA A 22 18.01 22.49 17.06
N ALA A 23 16.98 22.78 17.85
CA ALA A 23 15.75 21.99 17.89
C ALA A 23 14.63 22.90 17.38
N SER A 24 13.87 22.42 16.40
CA SER A 24 12.84 23.09 15.56
C SER A 24 13.40 23.49 14.19
N ALA A 25 13.01 22.92 13.06
CA ALA A 25 11.84 22.13 12.73
C ALA A 25 12.25 20.97 11.81
N GLN A 26 12.17 19.75 12.31
CA GLN A 26 11.82 18.64 11.43
C GLN A 26 10.31 18.74 11.31
N ASP A 27 9.86 19.47 10.29
CA ASP A 27 8.55 19.24 9.72
C ASP A 27 8.58 17.79 9.24
N ALA A 28 8.20 16.88 10.14
CA ALA A 28 7.90 15.52 9.78
C ALA A 28 6.61 15.60 8.98
N ALA A 29 6.73 16.07 7.72
CA ALA A 29 5.80 15.73 6.68
C ALA A 29 5.72 14.21 6.75
N LYS A 30 4.62 13.74 7.35
CA LYS A 30 4.25 12.34 7.31
C LYS A 30 4.12 12.07 5.81
N GLU A 31 5.12 11.44 5.21
CA GLU A 31 5.03 10.96 3.84
C GLU A 31 3.90 9.92 3.85
N GLU A 32 2.68 10.42 3.66
CA GLU A 32 1.49 9.61 3.56
C GLU A 32 1.69 8.78 2.31
N THR A 33 1.85 7.47 2.50
CA THR A 33 2.11 6.57 1.39
C THR A 33 0.91 6.68 0.44
N PRO A 34 1.11 7.11 -0.82
CA PRO A 34 0.00 7.30 -1.74
C PRO A 34 -0.76 5.96 -1.90
N GLU A 35 -2.09 6.03 -1.78
CA GLU A 35 -2.97 4.88 -1.95
C GLU A 35 -3.47 4.79 -3.40
N PRO A 36 -3.74 3.58 -3.92
CA PRO A 36 -4.34 3.41 -5.24
C PRO A 36 -5.77 3.94 -5.22
N VAL A 37 -6.12 4.76 -6.21
CA VAL A 37 -7.43 5.41 -6.32
C VAL A 37 -8.35 4.61 -7.22
N THR A 38 -7.83 4.07 -8.33
CA THR A 38 -8.69 3.43 -9.35
C THR A 38 -9.25 2.08 -8.91
N THR A 39 -8.61 1.43 -7.94
CA THR A 39 -9.08 0.15 -7.36
C THR A 39 -10.34 0.29 -6.50
N ALA A 40 -10.68 1.51 -6.06
CA ALA A 40 -11.92 1.79 -5.34
C ALA A 40 -13.17 1.39 -6.14
N ASN A 41 -13.06 1.36 -7.48
CA ASN A 41 -14.06 0.78 -8.37
C ASN A 41 -13.42 -0.33 -9.22
N ALA A 42 -13.36 -1.55 -8.67
CA ALA A 42 -12.80 -2.71 -9.37
C ALA A 42 -13.55 -3.10 -10.67
N GLU A 43 -14.78 -2.60 -10.86
CA GLU A 43 -15.60 -2.87 -12.04
C GLU A 43 -15.36 -1.88 -13.20
N ILE A 44 -14.58 -0.83 -12.98
CA ILE A 44 -14.23 0.18 -14.01
C ILE A 44 -13.84 -0.48 -15.33
N SER A 45 -14.27 0.06 -16.47
CA SER A 45 -13.90 -0.53 -17.76
C SER A 45 -12.39 -0.36 -18.02
N VAL A 46 -11.79 -1.28 -18.79
CA VAL A 46 -10.36 -1.19 -19.15
C VAL A 46 -10.06 0.12 -19.90
N GLU A 47 -11.00 0.59 -20.72
CA GLU A 47 -10.87 1.84 -21.49
C GLU A 47 -10.99 3.10 -20.59
N GLU A 48 -11.84 3.06 -19.57
CA GLU A 48 -11.95 4.16 -18.61
C GLU A 48 -10.72 4.21 -17.69
N LEU A 49 -10.29 3.07 -17.15
CA LEU A 49 -9.04 2.94 -16.39
C LEU A 49 -7.87 3.53 -17.17
N SER A 50 -7.80 3.17 -18.46
CA SER A 50 -6.88 3.70 -19.44
C SER A 50 -6.77 5.24 -19.47
N PHE A 51 -7.89 5.96 -19.37
CA PHE A 51 -7.91 7.42 -19.38
C PHE A 51 -7.48 8.00 -18.03
N LEU A 52 -7.83 7.33 -16.93
CA LEU A 52 -7.45 7.76 -15.58
C LEU A 52 -5.96 7.58 -15.30
N LEU A 53 -5.30 6.60 -15.92
CA LEU A 53 -3.88 6.33 -15.72
C LEU A 53 -2.97 7.26 -16.54
N LYS A 54 -3.39 7.72 -17.73
CA LYS A 54 -2.60 8.61 -18.61
C LYS A 54 -1.98 9.86 -17.96
N PRO A 55 -2.67 10.60 -17.07
CA PRO A 55 -2.09 11.79 -16.47
C PRO A 55 -1.12 11.47 -15.32
N LEU A 56 -1.06 10.22 -14.85
CA LEU A 56 -0.27 9.84 -13.68
C LEU A 56 1.23 9.81 -13.99
N THR A 57 2.01 10.19 -12.98
CA THR A 57 3.47 10.03 -12.98
C THR A 57 3.87 8.57 -12.79
N GLN A 58 5.13 8.24 -13.02
CA GLN A 58 5.63 6.87 -12.83
C GLN A 58 5.45 6.36 -11.40
N ASP A 59 5.66 7.22 -10.40
CA ASP A 59 5.51 6.84 -8.99
C ASP A 59 4.04 6.58 -8.63
N GLU A 60 3.11 7.39 -9.15
CA GLU A 60 1.67 7.18 -8.99
C GLU A 60 1.18 5.92 -9.74
N LEU A 61 1.70 5.66 -10.95
CA LEU A 61 1.39 4.44 -11.69
C LEU A 61 1.84 3.18 -10.95
N LYS A 62 2.99 3.23 -10.28
CA LYS A 62 3.46 2.10 -9.46
C LYS A 62 2.48 1.77 -8.33
N VAL A 63 1.94 2.80 -7.67
CA VAL A 63 0.92 2.65 -6.62
C VAL A 63 -0.34 2.00 -7.17
N GLU A 64 -0.82 2.45 -8.33
CA GLU A 64 -1.99 1.86 -8.99
C GLU A 64 -1.76 0.40 -9.38
N VAL A 65 -0.60 0.07 -9.94
CA VAL A 65 -0.22 -1.32 -10.29
C VAL A 65 -0.21 -2.21 -9.04
N GLU A 66 0.41 -1.76 -7.96
CA GLU A 66 0.44 -2.50 -6.69
C GLU A 66 -0.97 -2.71 -6.14
N GLY A 67 -1.83 -1.70 -6.25
CA GLY A 67 -3.25 -1.77 -5.92
C GLY A 67 -3.99 -2.84 -6.72
N TRP A 68 -3.90 -2.81 -8.05
CA TRP A 68 -4.57 -3.79 -8.92
C TRP A 68 -4.07 -5.22 -8.71
N ILE A 69 -2.77 -5.38 -8.47
CA ILE A 69 -2.19 -6.69 -8.07
C ILE A 69 -2.80 -7.15 -6.73
N GLY A 70 -3.02 -6.23 -5.78
CA GLY A 70 -3.73 -6.51 -4.53
C GLY A 70 -5.13 -7.07 -4.77
N VAL A 71 -5.94 -6.38 -5.57
CA VAL A 71 -7.30 -6.82 -5.93
C VAL A 71 -7.29 -8.22 -6.58
N LEU A 72 -6.34 -8.47 -7.50
CA LEU A 72 -6.18 -9.78 -8.13
C LEU A 72 -5.80 -10.87 -7.11
N LYS A 73 -4.88 -10.57 -6.17
CA LYS A 73 -4.50 -11.51 -5.10
C LYS A 73 -5.68 -11.87 -4.20
N ASP A 74 -6.53 -10.93 -3.86
CA ASP A 74 -7.73 -11.19 -3.06
C ASP A 74 -8.69 -12.11 -3.81
N LYS A 75 -8.88 -11.88 -5.12
CA LYS A 75 -9.70 -12.77 -5.96
C LYS A 75 -9.11 -14.19 -6.02
N VAL A 76 -7.80 -14.32 -6.20
CA VAL A 76 -7.12 -15.63 -6.21
C VAL A 76 -7.26 -16.32 -4.85
N THR A 77 -7.15 -15.59 -3.75
CA THR A 77 -7.39 -16.11 -2.39
C THR A 77 -8.81 -16.67 -2.24
N ALA A 78 -9.81 -15.94 -2.74
CA ALA A 78 -11.20 -16.39 -2.72
C ALA A 78 -11.42 -17.67 -3.55
N ILE A 79 -10.78 -17.77 -4.73
CA ILE A 79 -10.79 -19.01 -5.54
C ILE A 79 -10.21 -20.17 -4.75
N SER A 80 -9.04 -19.99 -4.12
CA SER A 80 -8.40 -21.04 -3.31
C SER A 80 -9.28 -21.48 -2.15
N ALA A 81 -9.95 -20.54 -1.45
CA ALA A 81 -10.88 -20.87 -0.37
C ALA A 81 -12.07 -21.71 -0.88
N ALA A 82 -12.65 -21.35 -2.03
CA ALA A 82 -13.75 -22.11 -2.64
C ALA A 82 -13.31 -23.51 -3.10
N GLN A 83 -12.09 -23.64 -3.65
CA GLN A 83 -11.50 -24.94 -3.99
C GLN A 83 -11.30 -25.82 -2.77
N ILE A 84 -10.77 -25.27 -1.67
CA ILE A 84 -10.62 -26.00 -0.40
C ILE A 84 -11.98 -26.50 0.11
N LYS A 85 -13.02 -25.66 0.04
CA LYS A 85 -14.39 -26.06 0.38
C LYS A 85 -14.86 -27.24 -0.47
N ALA A 86 -14.65 -27.17 -1.79
CA ALA A 86 -15.03 -28.22 -2.73
C ALA A 86 -14.30 -29.57 -2.49
N LEU A 87 -13.06 -29.55 -1.96
CA LEU A 87 -12.33 -30.77 -1.59
C LEU A 87 -12.98 -31.50 -0.42
N SER A 88 -13.55 -30.78 0.53
CA SER A 88 -14.16 -31.34 1.74
C SER A 88 -15.68 -31.59 1.65
N ALA A 89 -16.33 -31.09 0.59
CA ALA A 89 -17.77 -31.16 0.42
C ALA A 89 -18.21 -32.37 -0.43
N GLU A 90 -19.47 -32.77 -0.26
CA GLU A 90 -20.12 -33.84 -1.03
C GLU A 90 -21.48 -33.37 -1.59
N GLY A 91 -21.96 -34.07 -2.63
CA GLY A 91 -23.25 -33.80 -3.28
C GLY A 91 -23.42 -32.34 -3.71
N ALA A 92 -24.61 -31.79 -3.48
CA ALA A 92 -24.97 -30.42 -3.88
C ALA A 92 -24.03 -29.33 -3.31
N ALA A 93 -23.47 -29.54 -2.12
CA ALA A 93 -22.53 -28.57 -1.53
C ALA A 93 -21.21 -28.51 -2.30
N LYS A 94 -20.77 -29.64 -2.87
CA LYS A 94 -19.59 -29.69 -3.74
C LYS A 94 -19.87 -29.01 -5.07
N GLU A 95 -21.03 -29.27 -5.67
CA GLU A 95 -21.46 -28.64 -6.93
C GLU A 95 -21.49 -27.11 -6.80
N GLN A 96 -22.11 -26.58 -5.74
CA GLN A 96 -22.14 -25.14 -5.47
C GLN A 96 -20.74 -24.53 -5.29
N ALA A 97 -19.83 -25.24 -4.60
CA ALA A 97 -18.47 -24.78 -4.41
C ALA A 97 -17.70 -24.73 -5.74
N LEU A 98 -17.91 -25.70 -6.64
CA LEU A 98 -17.31 -25.70 -7.98
C LEU A 98 -17.89 -24.61 -8.89
N GLU A 99 -19.20 -24.35 -8.81
CA GLU A 99 -19.82 -23.23 -9.51
C GLU A 99 -19.23 -21.89 -9.06
N THR A 100 -19.06 -21.71 -7.74
CA THR A 100 -18.40 -20.53 -7.17
C THR A 100 -16.96 -20.39 -7.70
N VAL A 101 -16.21 -21.49 -7.81
CA VAL A 101 -14.86 -21.47 -8.39
C VAL A 101 -14.90 -20.96 -9.84
N ASN A 102 -15.83 -21.46 -10.66
CA ASN A 102 -15.94 -21.04 -12.06
C ASN A 102 -16.26 -19.54 -12.18
N GLN A 103 -17.24 -19.05 -11.42
CA GLN A 103 -17.61 -17.64 -11.41
C GLN A 103 -16.44 -16.74 -11.00
N LEU A 104 -15.74 -17.10 -9.92
CA LEU A 104 -14.58 -16.32 -9.47
C LEU A 104 -13.41 -16.36 -10.49
N GLN A 105 -13.26 -17.45 -11.26
CA GLN A 105 -12.25 -17.54 -12.33
C GLN A 105 -12.57 -16.65 -13.52
N GLU A 106 -13.85 -16.49 -13.87
CA GLU A 106 -14.29 -15.55 -14.90
C GLU A 106 -13.99 -14.12 -14.46
N GLU A 107 -14.40 -13.74 -13.25
CA GLU A 107 -14.11 -12.42 -12.67
C GLU A 107 -12.59 -12.14 -12.59
N ARG A 108 -11.79 -13.14 -12.21
CA ARG A 108 -10.32 -13.04 -12.21
C ARG A 108 -9.78 -12.71 -13.60
N THR A 109 -10.35 -13.26 -14.66
CA THR A 109 -9.89 -13.00 -16.03
C THR A 109 -10.06 -11.53 -16.37
N VAL A 110 -11.20 -10.93 -16.01
CA VAL A 110 -11.44 -9.49 -16.21
C VAL A 110 -10.49 -8.62 -15.36
N LEU A 111 -10.10 -9.09 -14.16
CA LEU A 111 -9.10 -8.39 -13.34
C LEU A 111 -7.69 -8.46 -13.95
N ILE A 112 -7.33 -9.56 -14.62
CA ILE A 112 -6.04 -9.68 -15.32
C ILE A 112 -5.91 -8.61 -16.40
N ASP A 113 -6.97 -8.37 -17.18
CA ASP A 113 -6.95 -7.33 -18.22
C ASP A 113 -6.70 -5.93 -17.62
N ARG A 114 -7.26 -5.64 -16.45
CA ARG A 114 -7.04 -4.37 -15.74
C ARG A 114 -5.63 -4.24 -15.18
N VAL A 115 -5.10 -5.32 -14.59
CA VAL A 115 -3.70 -5.37 -14.13
C VAL A 115 -2.75 -5.13 -15.30
N ASN A 116 -2.97 -5.78 -16.43
CA ASN A 116 -2.16 -5.56 -17.63
C ASN A 116 -2.27 -4.10 -18.10
N ARG A 117 -3.47 -3.54 -18.12
CA ARG A 117 -3.64 -2.13 -18.51
C ARG A 117 -2.91 -1.16 -17.58
N ALA A 118 -2.88 -1.44 -16.27
CA ALA A 118 -2.14 -0.65 -15.30
C ALA A 118 -0.62 -0.76 -15.48
N ILE A 119 -0.12 -1.96 -15.82
CA ILE A 119 1.31 -2.20 -16.09
C ILE A 119 1.76 -1.51 -17.39
N GLU A 120 0.88 -1.44 -18.38
CA GLU A 120 1.15 -0.88 -19.72
C GLU A 120 0.88 0.63 -19.84
N ALA A 121 0.43 1.28 -18.76
CA ALA A 121 -0.06 2.66 -18.79
C ALA A 121 1.01 3.75 -18.98
#